data_AF-A4X6D5-F1
#
_entry.id   AF-A4X6D5-F1
#
_cell.length_a   1.000
_cell.length_b   1.000
_cell.length_c   1.000
_cell.angle_alpha   90.00
_cell.angle_beta   90.00
_cell.angle_gamma   90.00
#
_symmetry.space_group_name_H-M   'P 1'
#
loop_
_entity.id
_entity.type
_entity.pdbx_description
1 polymer ?
#
loop_
_entity_poly.entity_id
_entity_poly.type
_entity_poly.pdbx_seq_one_letter_code
_entity_poly.pdbx_strand_id
1 'polypeptide(L)'
;MLTVFDWTSDVLDEWFTEVRPLLGVDGNPAAWPSERGRRVGNQRLNSRFAAYRDALGLDTGLDFHSLRRSYVTHLIEAGHDARFVQEQVGHEHASTTSIYTCVSSDYRTRTLRRHLDAVTAAGLATQRARQA
;
A
#
# COMPACT_ATOMS: atom_id res chain seq x y z
N MET A 1 6.40 -1.57 -2.34
CA MET A 1 5.16 -2.25 -1.88
C MET A 1 5.39 -3.26 -0.77
N LEU A 2 6.41 -4.11 -0.88
CA LEU A 2 6.64 -5.28 0.01
C LEU A 2 7.04 -4.99 1.45
N THR A 3 7.29 -3.72 1.80
CA THR A 3 7.90 -3.34 3.08
C THR A 3 6.93 -2.82 4.13
N VAL A 4 5.65 -2.63 3.75
CA VAL A 4 4.65 -2.05 4.67
C VAL A 4 3.99 -3.13 5.51
N PHE A 5 3.70 -4.27 4.89
CA PHE A 5 2.92 -5.33 5.48
C PHE A 5 3.79 -6.57 5.66
N ASP A 6 4.02 -6.95 6.91
CA ASP A 6 4.83 -8.10 7.33
C ASP A 6 4.40 -9.39 6.63
N TRP A 7 3.09 -9.65 6.56
CA TRP A 7 2.49 -10.82 5.92
C TRP A 7 2.76 -10.93 4.42
N THR A 8 3.24 -9.87 3.76
CA THR A 8 3.49 -9.93 2.31
C THR A 8 4.61 -10.90 1.96
N SER A 9 5.61 -11.03 2.82
CA SER A 9 6.71 -11.96 2.61
C SER A 9 6.24 -13.42 2.66
N ASP A 10 5.43 -13.75 3.67
CA ASP A 10 4.84 -15.07 3.85
C ASP A 10 3.97 -15.48 2.66
N VAL A 11 3.09 -14.58 2.19
CA VAL A 11 2.22 -14.83 1.02
C VAL A 11 3.02 -15.05 -0.26
N LEU A 12 4.12 -14.32 -0.43
CA LEU A 12 4.99 -14.53 -1.60
C LEU A 12 5.75 -15.84 -1.50
N ASP A 13 6.23 -16.21 -0.32
CA ASP A 13 6.90 -17.48 -0.10
C ASP A 13 5.96 -18.66 -0.42
N GLU A 14 4.75 -18.65 0.13
CA GLU A 14 3.69 -19.63 -0.16
C GLU A 14 3.39 -19.68 -1.67
N TRP A 15 3.26 -18.52 -2.32
CA TRP A 15 3.02 -18.47 -3.76
C TRP A 15 4.14 -19.16 -4.54
N PHE A 16 5.41 -18.88 -4.24
CA PHE A 16 6.53 -19.40 -5.01
C PHE A 16 6.86 -20.88 -4.69
N THR A 17 6.58 -21.34 -3.48
CA THR A 17 6.96 -22.67 -3.00
C THR A 17 5.82 -23.68 -3.09
N GLU A 18 4.57 -23.27 -2.86
CA GLU A 18 3.42 -24.17 -2.78
C GLU A 18 2.48 -24.03 -3.97
N VAL A 19 2.07 -22.80 -4.31
CA VAL A 19 0.99 -22.59 -5.30
C VAL A 19 1.50 -22.61 -6.75
N ARG A 20 2.55 -21.85 -7.05
CA ARG A 20 3.08 -21.68 -8.40
C ARG A 20 3.57 -23.00 -9.04
N PRO A 21 4.22 -23.93 -8.31
CA PRO A 21 4.61 -25.22 -8.87
C PRO A 21 3.42 -26.06 -9.38
N LEU A 22 2.24 -25.94 -8.75
CA LEU A 22 1.03 -26.69 -9.15
C LEU A 22 0.52 -26.29 -10.55
N LEU A 23 0.97 -25.15 -11.09
CA LEU A 23 0.63 -24.73 -12.44
C LEU A 23 1.37 -25.52 -13.54
N GLY A 24 2.36 -26.35 -13.19
CA GLY A 24 3.10 -27.17 -14.15
C GLY A 24 3.93 -26.33 -15.14
N VAL A 25 4.45 -25.20 -14.68
CA VAL A 25 5.17 -24.19 -15.48
C VAL A 25 6.68 -24.22 -15.22
N ASP A 26 7.26 -25.42 -15.18
CA ASP A 26 8.68 -25.63 -14.92
C ASP A 26 9.55 -24.86 -15.93
N GLY A 27 10.62 -24.23 -15.44
CA GLY A 27 11.53 -23.42 -16.26
C GLY A 27 10.95 -22.07 -16.75
N ASN A 28 9.71 -21.73 -16.42
CA ASN A 28 9.13 -20.43 -16.76
C ASN A 28 9.69 -19.31 -15.85
N PRO A 29 10.23 -18.20 -16.39
CA PRO A 29 10.72 -17.10 -15.57
C PRO A 29 9.61 -16.15 -15.07
N ALA A 30 8.35 -16.33 -15.49
CA ALA A 30 7.26 -15.46 -15.07
C ALA A 30 6.87 -15.73 -13.60
N ALA A 31 6.94 -14.69 -12.75
CA ALA A 31 6.41 -14.75 -11.38
C ALA A 31 4.92 -15.10 -11.35
N TRP A 32 4.14 -14.54 -12.28
CA TRP A 32 2.71 -14.85 -12.48
C TRP A 32 2.45 -15.43 -13.87
N PRO A 33 2.57 -16.75 -14.04
CA PRO A 33 2.20 -17.43 -15.26
C PRO A 33 0.68 -17.62 -15.34
N SER A 34 0.17 -17.68 -16.57
CA SER A 34 -1.18 -18.16 -16.86
C SER A 34 -1.17 -19.69 -16.94
N GLU A 35 -2.36 -20.30 -16.91
CA GLU A 35 -2.58 -21.74 -17.14
C GLU A 35 -1.93 -22.28 -18.43
N ARG A 36 -1.63 -21.41 -19.40
CA ARG A 36 -0.96 -21.77 -20.66
C ARG A 36 0.57 -21.59 -20.61
N GLY A 37 1.14 -21.37 -19.43
CA GLY A 37 2.59 -21.17 -19.26
C GLY A 37 3.15 -19.85 -19.79
N ARG A 38 2.32 -18.90 -20.23
CA ARG A 38 2.78 -17.54 -20.58
C ARG A 38 2.53 -16.58 -19.43
N ARG A 39 3.32 -15.51 -19.29
CA ARG A 39 3.03 -14.42 -18.34
C ARG A 39 1.60 -13.92 -18.51
N VAL A 40 0.88 -13.71 -17.41
CA VAL A 40 -0.47 -13.13 -17.44
C VAL A 40 -0.42 -11.72 -18.03
N GLY A 41 -1.31 -11.44 -18.98
CA GLY A 41 -1.42 -10.12 -19.62
C GLY A 41 -2.41 -9.19 -18.90
N ASN A 42 -2.19 -7.87 -19.00
CA ASN A 42 -3.02 -6.86 -18.35
C ASN A 42 -4.51 -6.98 -18.68
N GLN A 43 -4.85 -7.26 -19.95
CA GLN A 43 -6.25 -7.41 -20.35
C GLN A 43 -6.94 -8.57 -19.61
N ARG A 44 -6.20 -9.65 -19.33
CA ARG A 44 -6.72 -10.80 -18.57
C ARG A 44 -6.88 -10.47 -17.09
N LEU A 45 -5.97 -9.68 -16.53
CA LEU A 45 -6.12 -9.19 -15.15
C LEU A 45 -7.35 -8.29 -15.04
N ASN A 46 -7.53 -7.34 -15.96
CA ASN A 46 -8.68 -6.45 -16.01
C ASN A 46 -10.00 -7.22 -16.13
N SER A 47 -10.07 -8.19 -17.04
CA SER A 47 -11.30 -8.97 -17.22
C SER A 47 -11.61 -9.87 -16.02
N ARG A 48 -10.59 -10.49 -15.39
CA ARG A 48 -10.78 -11.27 -14.17
C ARG A 48 -11.21 -10.40 -12.99
N PHE A 49 -10.62 -9.21 -12.84
CA PHE A 49 -11.04 -8.26 -11.81
C PHE A 49 -12.49 -7.82 -12.01
N ALA A 50 -12.88 -7.45 -13.22
CA ALA A 50 -14.27 -7.07 -13.53
C ALA A 50 -15.24 -8.22 -13.21
N ALA A 51 -14.88 -9.46 -13.57
CA ALA A 51 -15.71 -10.63 -13.25
C ALA A 51 -15.92 -10.82 -11.74
N TYR A 52 -14.87 -10.66 -10.92
CA TYR A 52 -15.00 -10.76 -9.46
C TYR A 52 -15.79 -9.60 -8.86
N ARG A 53 -15.55 -8.37 -9.33
CA ARG A 53 -16.30 -7.18 -8.94
C ARG A 53 -17.79 -7.38 -9.19
N ASP A 54 -18.16 -7.83 -10.38
CA ASP A 54 -19.54 -8.05 -10.78
C ASP A 54 -20.18 -9.20 -9.97
N ALA A 55 -19.44 -10.29 -9.74
CA ALA A 55 -19.90 -11.42 -8.92
C ALA A 55 -20.15 -11.04 -7.44
N LEU A 56 -19.41 -10.06 -6.93
CA LEU A 56 -19.58 -9.51 -5.58
C LEU A 56 -20.62 -8.37 -5.53
N GLY A 57 -21.24 -8.00 -6.65
CA GLY A 57 -22.24 -6.92 -6.71
C GLY A 57 -21.66 -5.52 -6.45
N LEU A 58 -20.36 -5.33 -6.72
CA LEU A 58 -19.69 -4.04 -6.53
C LEU A 58 -19.92 -3.11 -7.74
N ASP A 59 -19.75 -1.80 -7.53
CA ASP A 59 -19.93 -0.76 -8.56
C ASP A 59 -19.05 -1.00 -9.79
N THR A 60 -19.63 -0.93 -10.99
CA THR A 60 -18.95 -1.14 -12.28
C THR A 60 -17.89 -0.09 -12.61
N GLY A 61 -17.89 1.05 -11.89
CA GLY A 61 -16.83 2.05 -11.94
C GLY A 61 -15.54 1.64 -11.21
N LEU A 62 -15.55 0.58 -10.41
CA LEU A 62 -14.34 0.09 -9.75
C LEU A 62 -13.41 -0.61 -10.74
N ASP A 63 -12.12 -0.30 -10.58
CA ASP A 63 -11.00 -0.76 -11.41
C ASP A 63 -9.70 -0.88 -10.58
N PHE A 64 -8.61 -1.32 -11.21
CA PHE A 64 -7.30 -1.42 -10.54
C PHE A 64 -6.76 -0.06 -10.06
N HIS A 65 -7.13 1.06 -10.71
CA HIS A 65 -6.78 2.37 -10.20
C HIS A 65 -7.47 2.62 -8.86
N SER A 66 -8.73 2.24 -8.72
CA SER A 66 -9.50 2.33 -7.46
C SER A 66 -8.85 1.53 -6.33
N LEU A 67 -8.34 0.32 -6.60
CA LEU A 67 -7.54 -0.43 -5.63
C LEU A 67 -6.26 0.31 -5.22
N ARG A 68 -5.53 0.87 -6.19
CA ARG A 68 -4.32 1.67 -5.90
C ARG A 68 -4.65 2.90 -5.05
N ARG A 69 -5.73 3.61 -5.37
CA ARG A 69 -6.19 4.77 -4.59
C ARG A 69 -6.52 4.38 -3.15
N SER A 70 -7.25 3.27 -2.96
CA SER A 70 -7.57 2.74 -1.64
C SER A 70 -6.32 2.38 -0.84
N TYR A 71 -5.33 1.73 -1.47
CA TYR A 71 -4.03 1.43 -0.85
C TYR A 71 -3.31 2.71 -0.41
N VAL A 72 -3.20 3.71 -1.29
CA VAL A 72 -2.56 5.00 -0.95
C VAL A 72 -3.28 5.67 0.22
N THR A 73 -4.61 5.76 0.17
CA THR A 73 -5.40 6.34 1.26
C THR A 73 -5.16 5.62 2.58
N HIS A 74 -5.19 4.27 2.59
CA HIS A 74 -4.91 3.48 3.79
C HIS A 74 -3.55 3.79 4.40
N LEU A 75 -2.50 3.91 3.57
CA LEU A 75 -1.16 4.21 4.08
C LEU A 75 -1.07 5.61 4.68
N ILE A 76 -1.70 6.60 4.04
CA ILE A 76 -1.73 7.97 4.54
C ILE A 76 -2.51 8.04 5.86
N GLU A 77 -3.66 7.36 5.94
CA GLU A 77 -4.49 7.32 7.16
C GLU A 77 -3.81 6.56 8.32
N ALA A 78 -3.05 5.50 8.02
CA ALA A 78 -2.19 4.80 8.96
C ALA A 78 -0.96 5.63 9.39
N GLY A 79 -0.74 6.78 8.76
CA GLY A 79 0.28 7.76 9.12
C GLY A 79 1.66 7.49 8.54
N HIS A 80 1.74 6.75 7.43
CA HIS A 80 2.96 6.66 6.65
C HIS A 80 3.27 8.01 5.99
N ASP A 81 4.56 8.31 5.89
CA ASP A 81 5.04 9.52 5.24
C ASP A 81 4.57 9.59 3.78
N ALA A 82 4.07 10.76 3.36
CA ALA A 82 3.47 10.93 2.04
C ALA A 82 4.50 10.75 0.91
N ARG A 83 5.76 11.12 1.14
CA ARG A 83 6.83 10.92 0.16
C ARG A 83 7.18 9.45 0.04
N PHE A 84 7.26 8.73 1.16
CA PHE A 84 7.40 7.27 1.14
C PHE A 84 6.27 6.59 0.35
N VAL A 85 5.00 6.99 0.57
CA VAL A 85 3.86 6.41 -0.16
C VAL A 85 3.93 6.72 -1.66
N GLN A 86 4.34 7.94 -2.04
CA GLN A 86 4.50 8.34 -3.44
C GLN A 86 5.59 7.53 -4.16
N GLU A 87 6.74 7.36 -3.52
CA GLU A 87 7.86 6.56 -4.05
C GLU A 87 7.43 5.09 -4.20
N GLN A 88 6.65 4.56 -3.23
CA GLN A 88 6.14 3.18 -3.26
C GLN A 88 5.21 2.86 -4.43
N VAL A 89 4.47 3.83 -4.95
CA VAL A 89 3.55 3.63 -6.10
C VAL A 89 4.15 4.05 -7.45
N GLY A 90 5.40 4.53 -7.46
CA GLY A 90 6.19 4.76 -8.68
C GLY A 90 5.76 5.98 -9.50
N HIS A 91 5.21 7.03 -8.89
CA HIS A 91 4.90 8.28 -9.61
C HIS A 91 6.17 9.11 -9.84
N GLU A 92 6.80 8.96 -11.01
CA GLU A 92 7.95 9.77 -11.47
C GLU A 92 7.56 11.23 -11.83
N HIS A 93 6.26 11.50 -11.98
CA HIS A 93 5.71 12.85 -12.20
C HIS A 93 4.64 13.18 -11.15
N ALA A 94 4.85 14.26 -10.41
CA ALA A 94 4.00 14.74 -9.33
C ALA A 94 2.55 15.08 -9.73
N SER A 95 2.22 15.11 -11.04
CA SER A 95 0.91 15.52 -11.55
C SER A 95 -0.24 14.55 -11.22
N THR A 96 0.02 13.27 -10.90
CA THR A 96 -1.00 12.31 -10.44
C THR A 96 -1.07 12.17 -8.91
N THR A 97 -0.17 12.84 -8.17
CA THR A 97 -0.11 12.76 -6.69
C THR A 97 -0.57 14.05 -6.00
N SER A 98 -0.76 15.16 -6.73
CA SER A 98 -1.24 16.43 -6.17
C SER A 98 -2.59 16.34 -5.43
N ILE A 99 -3.37 15.28 -5.65
CA ILE A 99 -4.63 15.02 -4.91
C ILE A 99 -4.37 14.42 -3.51
N TYR A 100 -3.25 13.73 -3.30
CA TYR A 100 -2.90 13.10 -2.01
C TYR A 100 -2.07 14.02 -1.09
N THR A 101 -1.63 15.17 -1.60
CA THR A 101 -1.00 16.23 -0.78
C THR A 101 -2.02 16.97 0.07
N CYS A 102 -3.32 16.71 -0.09
CA CYS A 102 -4.32 17.15 0.87
C CYS A 102 -4.31 16.19 2.07
N VAL A 103 -3.23 16.29 2.85
CA VAL A 103 -3.15 15.66 4.16
C VAL A 103 -4.40 16.09 4.92
N SER A 104 -5.25 15.11 5.30
CA SER A 104 -6.50 15.40 5.98
C SER A 104 -6.21 16.34 7.14
N SER A 105 -7.06 17.35 7.34
CA SER A 105 -6.90 18.33 8.42
C SER A 105 -6.64 17.66 9.76
N ASP A 106 -7.20 16.46 9.94
CA ASP A 106 -7.05 15.62 11.10
C ASP A 106 -5.63 15.06 11.28
N TYR A 107 -4.98 14.54 10.23
CA TYR A 107 -3.59 14.07 10.32
C TYR A 107 -2.60 15.19 10.64
N ARG A 108 -2.75 16.37 10.00
CA ARG A 108 -1.91 17.54 10.31
C ARG A 108 -2.05 17.94 11.77
N THR A 109 -3.29 17.99 12.26
CA THR A 109 -3.60 18.33 13.65
C THR A 109 -3.02 17.31 14.62
N ARG A 110 -3.14 16.00 14.31
CA ARG A 110 -2.66 14.90 15.16
C ARG A 110 -1.13 14.84 15.21
N THR A 111 -0.46 15.02 14.07
CA THR A 111 1.00 15.04 13.99
C THR A 111 1.57 16.24 14.74
N LEU A 112 1.00 17.42 14.55
CA LEU A 112 1.40 18.63 15.29
C LEU A 112 1.22 18.44 16.80
N ARG A 113 0.05 17.93 17.24
CA ARG A 113 -0.20 17.62 18.65
C ARG A 113 0.83 16.66 19.23
N ARG A 114 1.10 15.54 18.56
CA ARG A 114 2.08 14.55 19.02
C ARG A 114 3.46 15.16 19.25
N HIS A 115 3.92 16.03 18.36
CA HIS A 115 5.22 16.70 18.53
C HIS A 115 5.18 17.74 19.65
N LEU A 116 4.10 18.51 19.78
CA LEU A 116 3.94 19.46 20.88
C LEU A 116 3.89 18.75 22.24
N ASP A 117 3.19 17.62 22.34
CA ASP A 117 3.08 16.80 23.55
C ASP A 117 4.46 16.21 23.93
N ALA A 118 5.23 15.74 22.96
CA ALA A 118 6.59 15.24 23.20
C ALA A 118 7.54 16.34 23.71
N VAL A 119 7.48 17.54 23.12
CA VAL A 119 8.32 18.69 23.53
C VAL A 119 7.94 19.19 24.92
N THR A 120 6.64 19.29 25.21
CA THR A 120 6.16 19.69 26.54
C THR A 120 6.52 18.66 27.61
N ALA A 121 6.39 17.37 27.32
CA ALA A 121 6.82 16.30 28.23
C ALA A 121 8.32 16.37 28.54
N ALA A 122 9.15 16.58 27.51
CA ALA A 122 10.60 16.72 27.66
C ALA A 122 10.99 17.98 28.48
N GLY A 123 10.30 19.11 28.26
CA GLY A 123 10.50 20.34 29.01
C GLY A 123 10.15 20.18 30.50
N LEU A 124 9.00 19.56 30.80
CA LEU A 124 8.57 19.30 32.18
C LEU A 124 9.49 18.34 32.91
N ALA A 125 10.02 17.30 32.23
CA ALA A 125 11.00 16.40 32.80
C ALA A 125 12.32 17.11 33.14
N THR A 126 12.79 17.98 32.24
CA THR A 126 14.01 18.79 32.44
C THR A 126 13.86 19.75 33.61
N GLN A 127 12.68 20.35 33.78
CA GLN A 127 12.42 21.29 34.88
C GLN A 127 12.35 20.60 36.24
N ARG A 128 11.76 19.39 36.31
CA ARG A 128 11.76 18.57 37.52
C ARG A 128 13.16 18.10 37.93
N ALA A 129 13.99 17.72 36.96
CA ALA A 129 15.38 17.32 37.21
C ALA A 129 16.29 18.47 37.70
N ARG A 130 15.90 19.73 37.51
CA ARG A 130 16.62 20.90 38.03
C ARG A 130 16.15 21.35 39.42
N GLN A 131 15.04 20.82 39.92
CA GLN A 131 14.44 21.18 41.21
C GLN A 131 14.64 20.09 42.29
N ALA A 132 15.29 18.98 41.93
CA ALA A 132 15.74 17.93 42.83
C ALA A 132 17.27 18.02 43.01
#